data_AF-A0A3D0HI93-F1
#
_entry.id   AF-A0A3D0HI93-F1
#
_cell.length_a   1.000
_cell.length_b   1.000
_cell.length_c   1.000
_cell.angle_alpha   90.00
_cell.angle_beta   90.00
_cell.angle_gamma   90.00
#
_symmetry.space_group_name_H-M   'P 1'
#
loop_
_entity.id
_entity.type
_entity.pdbx_description
1 polymer ?
#
loop_
_entity_poly.entity_id
_entity_poly.type
_entity_poly.pdbx_seq_one_letter_code
_entity_poly.pdbx_strand_id
1 'polypeptide(L)'
;DSSSGFRLIRKPLLSHFAKSFPSHYLGDTFEALVISGRRKYKIVEIPASIADRKHGQSSASSKVAILLIFRALIVTTFGLHFQLPKKVVGGAD
;
A
#
# COMPACT_ATOMS: atom_id res chain seq x y z
N ASP A 1 1.31 7.75 -4.89
CA ASP A 1 1.63 6.63 -5.80
C ASP A 1 1.26 5.28 -5.18
N SER A 2 0.42 4.51 -5.88
CA SER A 2 -0.06 3.17 -5.50
C SER A 2 0.91 2.04 -5.82
N SER A 3 1.91 2.30 -6.66
CA SER A 3 2.91 1.32 -7.12
C SER A 3 4.27 1.46 -6.44
N SER A 4 4.52 2.59 -5.77
CA SER A 4 5.77 2.88 -5.08
C SER A 4 5.67 2.64 -3.57
N GLY A 5 6.78 2.15 -2.99
CA GLY A 5 6.97 2.01 -1.55
C GLY A 5 7.28 3.33 -0.84
N PHE A 6 7.56 4.42 -1.56
CA PHE A 6 7.90 5.72 -0.96
C PHE A 6 6.69 6.35 -0.26
N ARG A 7 6.67 6.31 1.08
CA ARG A 7 5.54 6.78 1.91
C ARG A 7 5.95 7.16 3.32
N LEU A 8 5.17 8.05 3.93
CA LEU A 8 5.22 8.35 5.36
C LEU A 8 3.96 7.79 6.04
N ILE A 9 4.13 7.04 7.13
CA ILE A 9 3.02 6.46 7.90
C ILE A 9 3.16 6.84 9.37
N ARG A 10 2.13 7.46 9.94
CA ARG A 10 2.07 7.84 11.35
C ARG A 10 1.27 6.84 12.19
N LYS A 11 1.44 6.90 13.52
CA LYS A 11 0.55 6.23 14.47
C LYS A 11 -0.88 6.78 14.34
N PRO A 12 -1.92 5.95 14.56
CA PRO A 12 -1.85 4.55 14.99
C PRO A 12 -1.63 3.54 13.85
N LEU A 13 -1.77 3.95 12.58
CA LEU A 13 -1.67 3.05 11.41
C LEU A 13 -0.33 2.31 11.35
N LEU A 14 0.76 3.01 11.65
CA LEU A 14 2.10 2.42 11.71
C LEU A 14 2.18 1.23 12.68
N SER A 15 1.52 1.33 13.84
CA SER A 15 1.51 0.25 14.85
C SER A 15 0.79 -1.00 14.34
N HIS A 16 -0.19 -0.85 13.45
CA HIS A 16 -0.89 -1.98 12.84
C HIS A 16 -0.04 -2.63 11.76
N PHE A 17 0.55 -1.83 10.87
CA PHE A 17 1.47 -2.34 9.85
C PHE A 17 2.72 -2.99 10.44
N ALA A 18 3.26 -2.46 11.54
CA ALA A 18 4.40 -3.06 12.23
C ALA A 18 4.12 -4.49 12.74
N LYS A 19 2.86 -4.83 13.03
CA LYS A 19 2.47 -6.18 13.45
C LYS A 19 2.26 -7.12 12.26
N SER A 20 1.72 -6.60 11.17
CA SER A 20 1.44 -7.37 9.96
C SER A 20 1.47 -6.43 8.77
N PHE A 21 2.48 -6.62 7.92
CA PHE A 21 2.64 -5.90 6.67
C PHE A 21 2.76 -6.90 5.52
N PRO A 22 1.91 -6.81 4.48
CA PRO A 22 1.94 -7.75 3.37
C PRO A 22 3.28 -7.64 2.60
N SER A 23 3.93 -8.77 2.36
CA SER A 23 5.23 -8.85 1.66
C SER A 23 5.12 -9.24 0.19
N HIS A 24 3.92 -9.58 -0.29
CA HIS A 24 3.68 -9.90 -1.69
C HIS A 24 3.60 -8.63 -2.55
N TYR A 25 3.87 -8.77 -3.84
CA TYR A 25 3.82 -7.67 -4.80
C TYR A 25 2.49 -6.92 -4.76
N LEU A 26 2.58 -5.59 -4.69
CA LEU A 26 1.46 -4.65 -4.52
C LEU A 26 0.68 -4.78 -3.20
N GLY A 27 1.06 -5.71 -2.34
CA GLY A 27 0.51 -5.83 -0.99
C GLY A 27 0.93 -4.62 -0.15
N ASP A 28 2.23 -4.38 -0.09
CA ASP A 28 2.85 -3.29 0.66
C ASP A 28 2.54 -1.91 0.08
N THR A 29 2.15 -1.85 -1.20
CA THR A 29 1.82 -0.60 -1.89
C THR A 29 0.33 -0.36 -2.06
N PHE A 30 -0.30 -0.99 -3.06
CA PHE A 30 -1.67 -0.75 -3.50
C PHE A 30 -2.70 -1.25 -2.48
N GLU A 31 -2.56 -2.49 -2.03
CA GLU A 31 -3.48 -3.12 -1.08
C GLU A 31 -3.46 -2.36 0.26
N ALA A 32 -2.26 -2.04 0.76
CA ALA A 32 -2.09 -1.20 1.95
C ALA A 32 -2.81 0.16 1.83
N LEU A 33 -2.79 0.80 0.65
CA LEU A 33 -3.47 2.06 0.40
C LEU A 33 -5.00 1.88 0.39
N VAL A 34 -5.50 0.88 -0.32
CA VAL A 34 -6.94 0.61 -0.42
C VAL A 34 -7.54 0.28 0.95
N ILE A 35 -6.91 -0.59 1.74
CA ILE A 35 -7.42 -0.97 3.07
C ILE A 35 -7.39 0.22 4.02
N SER A 36 -6.32 1.03 3.98
CA SER A 36 -6.23 2.25 4.79
C SER A 36 -7.38 3.21 4.47
N GLY A 37 -7.70 3.40 3.19
CA GLY A 37 -8.85 4.20 2.75
C GLY A 37 -10.19 3.62 3.22
N ARG A 38 -10.39 2.31 3.04
CA ARG A 38 -11.60 1.59 3.52
C ARG A 38 -11.78 1.69 5.03
N ARG A 39 -10.69 1.73 5.80
CA ARG A 39 -10.70 1.88 7.26
C ARG A 39 -10.74 3.35 7.73
N LYS A 40 -10.98 4.29 6.82
CA LYS A 40 -11.14 5.73 7.07
C LYS A 40 -9.89 6.42 7.62
N TYR A 41 -8.70 5.93 7.26
CA TYR A 41 -7.46 6.68 7.49
C TYR A 41 -7.35 7.84 6.47
N LYS A 42 -6.76 8.96 6.90
CA LYS A 42 -6.48 10.09 6.01
C LYS A 42 -5.25 9.75 5.16
N ILE A 43 -5.44 9.75 3.85
CA ILE A 43 -4.39 9.53 2.85
C ILE A 43 -4.25 10.84 2.07
N VAL A 44 -3.02 11.31 1.89
CA VAL A 44 -2.70 12.51 1.13
C VAL A 44 -1.55 12.18 0.20
N GLU A 45 -1.65 12.64 -1.05
CA GLU A 45 -0.57 12.54 -2.02
C GLU A 45 0.21 13.86 -2.05
N ILE A 46 1.54 13.76 -1.96
CA ILE A 46 2.45 14.90 -2.03
C ILE A 46 3.35 14.68 -3.25
N PRO A 47 3.46 15.65 -4.16
CA PRO A 47 4.38 15.56 -5.29
C PRO A 47 5.81 15.29 -4.82
N ALA A 48 6.44 14.25 -5.38
CA ALA A 48 7.83 13.91 -5.12
C ALA A 48 8.56 13.82 -6.46
N SER A 49 9.67 14.53 -6.61
CA SER A 49 10.51 14.42 -7.80
C SER A 49 11.30 13.12 -7.72
N ILE A 50 11.10 12.23 -8.69
CA ILE A 50 11.83 10.96 -8.82
C ILE A 50 12.71 11.09 -10.07
N ALA A 51 14.01 10.90 -9.89
CA ALA A 51 14.96 10.84 -10.98
C ALA A 51 15.12 9.41 -11.49
N ASP A 52 15.47 9.27 -12.77
CA ASP A 52 15.75 7.96 -13.36
C ASP A 52 16.92 7.26 -12.66
N ARG A 53 16.79 5.93 -12.55
CA ARG A 53 17.84 5.09 -11.98
C ARG A 53 19.06 5.16 -12.91
N LYS A 54 20.20 5.60 -12.38
CA LYS A 54 21.48 5.61 -13.11
C LYS A 54 22.16 4.24 -13.16
N HIS A 55 21.81 3.33 -12.24
CA HIS A 55 22.42 2.01 -12.11
C HIS A 55 21.38 0.96 -11.70
N GLY A 56 21.65 -0.31 -12.03
CA GLY A 56 20.77 -1.45 -11.76
C GLY A 56 19.76 -1.70 -12.89
N GLN A 57 19.51 -2.97 -13.21
CA GLN A 57 18.44 -3.37 -14.14
C GLN A 57 17.18 -3.73 -13.35
N SER A 58 16.02 -3.30 -13.85
CA SER A 58 14.75 -3.69 -13.26
C SER A 58 14.55 -5.20 -13.39
N SER A 59 14.33 -5.89 -12.27
CA SER A 59 13.89 -7.30 -12.27
C SER A 59 12.39 -7.44 -12.58
N ALA A 60 11.64 -6.33 -12.65
CA ALA A 60 10.22 -6.33 -12.97
C ALA A 60 10.02 -6.45 -14.49
N SER A 61 9.63 -7.64 -14.96
CA SER A 61 9.16 -7.87 -16.33
C SER A 61 7.69 -7.44 -16.48
N SER A 62 7.34 -6.80 -17.61
CA SER A 62 5.98 -6.34 -17.88
C SER A 62 4.93 -7.44 -17.80
N LYS A 63 5.27 -8.67 -18.20
CA LYS A 63 4.36 -9.83 -18.11
C LYS A 63 4.06 -10.22 -16.66
N VAL A 64 5.09 -10.21 -15.82
CA VAL A 64 4.98 -10.51 -14.38
C VAL A 64 4.16 -9.41 -13.69
N ALA A 65 4.39 -8.14 -14.06
CA ALA A 65 3.62 -7.01 -13.54
C ALA A 65 2.11 -7.15 -13.83
N ILE A 66 1.73 -7.48 -15.07
CA ILE A 66 0.32 -7.66 -15.46
C ILE A 66 -0.36 -8.75 -14.61
N LEU A 67 0.28 -9.93 -14.48
CA LEU A 67 -0.28 -11.03 -13.70
C LEU A 67 -0.47 -10.64 -12.23
N LEU A 68 0.49 -9.93 -11.66
CA LEU A 68 0.44 -9.54 -10.25
C LEU A 68 -0.56 -8.40 -10.00
N ILE A 69 -0.76 -7.49 -10.96
CA ILE A 69 -1.84 -6.49 -10.93
C ILE A 69 -3.20 -7.18 -10.90
N PHE A 70 -3.41 -8.18 -11.75
CA PHE A 70 -4.65 -8.96 -11.79
C PHE A 70 -4.91 -9.67 -10.45
N ARG A 71 -3.88 -10.29 -9.87
CA ARG A 71 -3.94 -10.89 -8.53
C ARG A 71 -4.33 -9.87 -7.46
N ALA A 72 -3.70 -8.68 -7.46
CA ALA A 72 -4.00 -7.62 -6.51
C ALA A 72 -5.46 -7.13 -6.61
N LEU A 73 -5.99 -7.00 -7.83
CA LEU A 73 -7.38 -6.65 -8.08
C LEU A 73 -8.35 -7.69 -7.51
N ILE A 74 -8.09 -8.98 -7.74
CA ILE A 74 -8.92 -10.07 -7.19
C ILE A 74 -8.90 -10.03 -5.65
N VAL A 75 -7.71 -10.02 -5.05
CA VAL A 75 -7.56 -10.04 -3.58
C VAL A 75 -8.28 -8.86 -2.94
N THR A 76 -8.17 -7.67 -3.55
CA THR A 76 -8.77 -6.45 -3.04
C THR A 76 -10.29 -6.39 -3.24
N THR A 77 -10.79 -6.89 -4.38
CA THR A 77 -12.21 -6.91 -4.71
C THR A 77 -12.96 -7.92 -3.85
N PHE A 78 -12.41 -9.12 -3.68
CA PHE A 78 -13.07 -10.22 -2.97
C PHE A 78 -12.82 -10.24 -1.45
N GLY A 79 -12.14 -9.24 -0.88
CA GLY A 79 -11.97 -9.22 0.58
C GLY A 79 -10.87 -10.16 1.11
N LEU A 80 -10.06 -10.77 0.25
CA LEU A 80 -9.06 -11.79 0.61
C LEU A 80 -7.76 -11.22 1.19
N HIS A 81 -7.81 -9.99 1.68
CA HIS A 81 -6.66 -9.22 2.14
C HIS A 81 -6.53 -9.25 3.66
N PHE A 82 -5.33 -8.88 4.14
CA PHE A 82 -5.10 -8.75 5.58
C PHE A 82 -6.02 -7.69 6.20
N GLN A 83 -6.36 -7.88 7.47
CA GLN A 83 -7.34 -7.03 8.15
C GLN A 83 -6.64 -5.94 8.97
N LEU A 84 -6.95 -4.68 8.68
CA LEU A 84 -6.64 -3.54 9.55
C LEU A 84 -7.84 -3.21 10.44
N PRO A 85 -7.66 -2.83 11.72
CA PRO A 85 -8.77 -2.34 12.53
C PRO A 85 -9.32 -1.01 11.99
N LYS A 86 -10.62 -0.76 12.22
CA LYS A 86 -11.26 0.52 11.86
C LYS A 86 -10.66 1.62 12.71
N LYS A 87 -10.36 2.78 12.12
CA LYS A 87 -9.94 3.96 12.90
C LYS A 87 -11.06 4.30 13.89
N VAL A 88 -10.78 4.21 15.18
CA VAL A 88 -11.68 4.70 16.23
C VAL A 88 -11.68 6.23 16.12
N VAL A 89 -12.82 6.80 15.73
CA VAL A 89 -13.04 8.24 15.77
C VAL A 89 -13.52 8.54 17.18
N GLY A 90 -12.59 8.74 18.10
CA GLY A 90 -12.86 9.10 19.49
C GLY A 90 -11.98 10.26 19.91
N GLY A 91 -12.63 11.40 20.20
CA GLY A 91 -12.17 12.53 21.02
C GLY A 91 -10.85 13.21 20.66
N ALA A 92 -10.97 14.46 20.18
CA ALA A 92 -10.02 15.56 20.34
C ALA A 92 -8.50 15.25 20.33
N ASP A 93 -7.85 15.62 19.23
CA ASP A 93 -6.54 16.30 19.24
C ASP A 93 -6.66 17.54 18.34
#